data_AF-A0A4X1ULV3-F1
#
_entry.id   AF-A0A4X1ULV3-F1
#
_cell.length_a   1.000
_cell.length_b   1.000
_cell.length_c   1.000
_cell.angle_alpha   90.00
_cell.angle_beta   90.00
_cell.angle_gamma   90.00
#
_symmetry.space_group_name_H-M   'P 1'
#
loop_
_entity.id
_entity.type
_entity.pdbx_description
1 polymer ?
#
loop_
_entity_poly.entity_id
_entity_poly.type
_entity_poly.pdbx_seq_one_letter_code
_entity_poly.pdbx_strand_id
1 'polypeptide(L)'
;MDDKELIEYFKSQMKEDPDMASAVAAIRTLLEYLKRDKGETIQGLRANLTSAIETLCGVDSSVAVSSGGELFLRFISLTSLEYSDYSKCKKIMIERGEIFLRRISLSRKKIADMCHTFIKDGARILTHAYSRVVLRVLEAAVAAKKRFSVYITESQPDLSGKKMAKALCHLNVPVTVVLDAAVGLEPTRWPYAPKHRTSLFMLLQRVSSLYGSSH
;
A
#
# COMPACT_ATOMS: atom_id res chain seq x y z
N MET A 1 23.11 13.89 1.21
CA MET A 1 23.08 12.42 1.32
C MET A 1 23.52 11.90 -0.04
N ASP A 2 24.54 11.05 -0.10
CA ASP A 2 24.99 10.47 -1.37
C ASP A 2 23.99 9.41 -1.87
N ASP A 3 23.97 9.12 -3.17
CA ASP A 3 23.05 8.14 -3.77
C ASP A 3 23.24 6.74 -3.17
N LYS A 4 24.49 6.39 -2.84
CA LYS A 4 24.81 5.11 -2.19
C LYS A 4 24.23 5.03 -0.77
N GLU A 5 24.32 6.12 -0.01
CA GLU A 5 23.78 6.23 1.35
C GLU A 5 22.23 6.18 1.33
N LEU A 6 21.60 6.78 0.32
CA LEU A 6 20.15 6.72 0.07
C LEU A 6 19.68 5.27 -0.11
N ILE A 7 20.37 4.50 -0.97
CA ILE A 7 20.03 3.10 -1.24
C ILE A 7 20.25 2.24 0.01
N GLU A 8 21.33 2.46 0.74
CA GLU A 8 21.63 1.73 1.96
C GLU A 8 20.56 1.98 3.04
N TYR A 9 20.15 3.23 3.22
CA TYR A 9 19.07 3.59 4.13
C TYR A 9 17.73 2.97 3.71
N PHE A 10 17.39 3.00 2.42
CA PHE A 10 16.17 2.34 1.93
C PHE A 10 16.18 0.83 2.22
N LYS A 11 17.31 0.16 1.96
CA LYS A 11 17.47 -1.28 2.22
C LYS A 11 17.44 -1.62 3.71
N SER A 12 18.01 -0.77 4.58
CA SER A 12 17.97 -1.00 6.03
C SER A 12 16.54 -0.93 6.57
N GLN A 13 15.75 0.05 6.11
CA GLN A 13 14.33 0.18 6.46
C GLN A 13 13.51 -1.06 6.06
N MET A 14 13.78 -1.65 4.90
CA MET A 14 13.10 -2.87 4.45
C MET A 14 13.50 -4.14 5.21
N LYS A 15 14.72 -4.16 5.78
CA LYS A 15 15.19 -5.28 6.62
C LYS A 15 14.66 -5.20 8.05
N GLU A 16 14.54 -3.99 8.59
CA GLU A 16 14.09 -3.75 9.96
C GLU A 16 12.61 -4.11 10.14
N ASP A 17 11.76 -3.74 9.18
CA ASP A 17 10.33 -4.07 9.20
C ASP A 17 9.91 -4.75 7.87
N PRO A 18 9.84 -6.08 7.82
CA PRO A 18 9.41 -6.81 6.62
C PRO A 18 7.94 -6.57 6.26
N ASP A 19 7.12 -6.08 7.20
CA ASP A 19 5.72 -5.72 6.95
C ASP A 19 5.54 -4.29 6.41
N MET A 20 6.64 -3.51 6.35
CA MET A 20 6.66 -2.16 5.78
C MET A 20 6.50 -2.20 4.25
N ALA A 21 5.56 -1.42 3.73
CA ALA A 21 5.38 -1.30 2.29
C ALA A 21 6.56 -0.57 1.64
N SER A 22 7.01 -1.02 0.46
CA SER A 22 8.13 -0.42 -0.26
C SER A 22 7.96 1.10 -0.48
N ALA A 23 6.75 1.52 -0.88
CA ALA A 23 6.41 2.95 -0.98
C ALA A 23 6.60 3.73 0.33
N VAL A 24 6.26 3.14 1.48
CA VAL A 24 6.42 3.79 2.79
C VAL A 24 7.91 3.97 3.11
N ALA A 25 8.73 2.95 2.85
CA ALA A 25 10.17 3.05 3.03
C ALA A 25 10.81 4.08 2.09
N ALA A 26 10.36 4.13 0.83
CA ALA A 26 10.81 5.14 -0.12
C ALA A 26 10.48 6.56 0.38
N ILE A 27 9.26 6.79 0.86
CA ILE A 27 8.84 8.09 1.39
C ILE A 27 9.64 8.46 2.65
N ARG A 28 9.88 7.52 3.58
CA ARG A 28 10.75 7.77 4.74
C ARG A 28 12.15 8.19 4.31
N THR A 29 12.69 7.50 3.32
CA THR A 29 14.02 7.75 2.77
C THR A 29 14.11 9.12 2.10
N LEU A 30 13.11 9.51 1.31
CA LEU A 30 13.01 10.84 0.69
C LEU A 30 12.80 11.96 1.71
N LEU A 31 12.04 11.69 2.78
CA LEU A 31 11.87 12.64 3.88
C LEU A 31 13.18 12.86 4.65
N GLU A 32 13.95 11.81 4.88
CA GLU A 32 15.28 11.91 5.49
C GLU A 32 16.27 12.63 4.57
N TYR A 33 16.21 12.37 3.26
CA TYR A 33 16.96 13.12 2.25
C TYR A 33 16.64 14.62 2.32
N LEU A 34 15.35 14.97 2.36
CA LEU A 34 14.87 16.36 2.45
C LEU A 34 15.38 17.06 3.74
N LYS A 35 15.42 16.36 4.87
CA LYS A 35 15.94 16.92 6.14
C LYS A 35 17.43 17.22 6.05
N ARG A 36 18.21 16.36 5.39
CA ARG A 36 19.67 16.46 5.28
C ARG A 36 20.17 17.30 4.10
N ASP A 37 19.27 17.69 3.19
CA ASP A 37 19.63 18.50 2.03
C ASP A 37 20.33 19.80 2.46
N LYS A 38 21.31 20.25 1.67
CA LYS A 38 22.06 21.50 1.94
C LYS A 38 21.87 22.53 0.82
N GLY A 39 20.92 22.29 -0.10
CA GLY A 39 20.64 23.23 -1.18
C GLY A 39 20.07 24.54 -0.67
N GLU A 40 20.05 25.55 -1.55
CA GLU A 40 19.55 26.90 -1.24
C GLU A 40 18.34 27.30 -2.11
N THR A 41 17.95 26.46 -3.07
CA THR A 41 16.86 26.77 -4.01
C THR A 41 15.80 25.67 -4.05
N ILE A 42 14.54 26.06 -4.22
CA ILE A 42 13.40 25.14 -4.31
C ILE A 42 13.48 24.28 -5.59
N GLN A 43 13.89 24.88 -6.71
CA GLN A 43 14.03 24.13 -7.97
C GLN A 43 15.17 23.11 -7.90
N GLY A 44 16.31 23.47 -7.32
CA GLY A 44 17.42 22.54 -7.08
C GLY A 44 16.99 21.38 -6.18
N LEU A 45 16.30 21.68 -5.07
CA LEU A 45 15.75 20.66 -4.18
C LEU A 45 14.78 19.71 -4.90
N ARG A 46 13.89 20.24 -5.75
CA ARG A 46 12.94 19.43 -6.52
C ARG A 46 13.65 18.52 -7.52
N ALA A 47 14.64 19.04 -8.25
CA ALA A 47 15.46 18.25 -9.17
C ALA A 47 16.20 17.12 -8.43
N ASN A 48 16.82 17.45 -7.29
CA ASN A 48 17.53 16.49 -6.43
C ASN A 48 16.60 15.37 -5.91
N LEU A 49 15.40 15.72 -5.43
CA LEU A 49 14.43 14.72 -4.98
C LEU A 49 13.89 13.85 -6.13
N THR A 50 13.72 14.43 -7.32
CA THR A 50 13.32 13.68 -8.52
C THR A 50 14.39 12.66 -8.90
N SER A 51 15.66 13.08 -8.92
CA SER A 51 16.80 12.18 -9.11
C SER A 51 16.86 11.09 -8.03
N ALA A 52 16.60 11.43 -6.77
CA ALA A 52 16.56 10.44 -5.69
C ALA A 52 15.43 9.40 -5.88
N ILE A 53 14.28 9.81 -6.41
CA ILE A 53 13.18 8.89 -6.74
C ILE A 53 13.61 7.93 -7.86
N GLU A 54 14.27 8.45 -8.91
CA GLU A 54 14.80 7.62 -10.00
C GLU A 54 15.82 6.60 -9.49
N THR A 55 16.73 7.02 -8.61
CA THR A 55 17.69 6.14 -7.94
C THR A 55 16.99 5.04 -7.14
N LEU A 56 15.93 5.36 -6.38
CA LEU A 56 15.15 4.37 -5.64
C LEU A 56 14.39 3.41 -6.56
N CYS A 57 13.86 3.90 -7.69
CA CYS A 57 13.19 3.07 -8.70
C CYS A 57 14.17 2.11 -9.40
N GLY A 58 15.46 2.47 -9.48
CA GLY A 58 16.51 1.57 -9.95
C GLY A 58 16.76 0.39 -9.01
N VAL A 59 16.42 0.52 -7.72
CA VAL A 59 16.58 -0.55 -6.71
C VAL A 59 15.34 -1.41 -6.58
N ASP A 60 14.15 -0.81 -6.62
CA ASP A 60 12.87 -1.51 -6.51
C ASP A 60 12.00 -1.19 -7.73
N SER A 61 11.70 -2.22 -8.52
CA SER A 61 10.91 -2.11 -9.76
C SER A 61 9.41 -1.93 -9.52
N SER A 62 8.97 -1.82 -8.27
CA SER A 62 7.57 -1.60 -7.94
C SER A 62 7.11 -0.21 -8.35
N VAL A 63 5.99 -0.16 -9.08
CA VAL A 63 5.27 1.08 -9.38
C VAL A 63 4.85 1.85 -8.11
N ALA A 64 4.83 1.19 -6.94
CA ALA A 64 4.51 1.83 -5.67
C ALA A 64 5.58 2.86 -5.25
N VAL A 65 6.85 2.64 -5.59
CA VAL A 65 7.95 3.58 -5.27
C VAL A 65 7.86 4.81 -6.14
N SER A 66 7.71 4.64 -7.47
CA SER A 66 7.59 5.77 -8.40
C SER A 66 6.34 6.61 -8.11
N SER A 67 5.17 5.97 -7.99
CA SER A 67 3.92 6.67 -7.68
C SER A 67 3.93 7.30 -6.29
N GLY A 68 4.48 6.61 -5.28
CA GLY A 68 4.61 7.14 -3.93
C GLY A 68 5.54 8.35 -3.85
N GLY A 69 6.66 8.31 -4.57
CA GLY A 69 7.63 9.41 -4.68
C GLY A 69 7.02 10.65 -5.36
N GLU A 70 6.32 10.45 -6.48
CA GLU A 70 5.71 11.58 -7.21
C GLU A 70 4.56 12.21 -6.42
N LEU A 71 3.73 11.40 -5.76
CA LEU A 71 2.69 11.90 -4.86
C LEU A 71 3.29 12.66 -3.66
N PHE A 72 4.41 12.18 -3.12
CA PHE A 72 5.13 12.86 -2.06
C PHE A 72 5.63 14.23 -2.52
N LEU A 73 6.32 14.30 -3.67
CA LEU A 73 6.77 15.55 -4.28
C LEU A 73 5.62 16.54 -4.48
N ARG A 74 4.54 16.09 -5.11
CA ARG A 74 3.33 16.90 -5.31
C ARG A 74 2.81 17.44 -3.97
N PHE A 75 2.73 16.58 -2.95
CA PHE A 75 2.18 16.94 -1.65
C PHE A 75 3.01 17.99 -0.91
N ILE A 76 4.34 17.86 -0.90
CA ILE A 76 5.22 18.81 -0.21
C ILE A 76 5.36 20.13 -0.98
N SER A 77 5.33 20.10 -2.32
CA SER A 77 5.51 21.29 -3.15
C SER A 77 4.25 22.16 -3.27
N LEU A 78 3.05 21.64 -2.99
CA LEU A 78 1.78 22.33 -3.22
C LEU A 78 1.67 23.71 -2.54
N THR A 79 2.26 23.87 -1.33
CA THR A 79 2.20 25.13 -0.56
C THR A 79 3.53 25.88 -0.53
N SER A 80 4.55 25.38 -1.23
CA SER A 80 5.89 25.99 -1.24
C SER A 80 5.99 27.28 -2.08
N LEU A 81 4.95 27.60 -2.85
CA LEU A 81 4.93 28.73 -3.80
C LEU A 81 4.54 30.07 -3.16
N GLU A 82 4.12 30.08 -1.90
CA GLU A 82 3.57 31.28 -1.23
C GLU A 82 4.61 32.09 -0.44
N TYR A 83 5.84 31.57 -0.28
CA TYR A 83 6.86 32.18 0.57
C TYR A 83 8.17 32.43 -0.19
N SER A 84 8.77 33.60 0.04
CA SER A 84 10.04 34.02 -0.56
C SER A 84 11.28 33.51 0.18
N ASP A 85 11.14 32.99 1.41
CA ASP A 85 12.25 32.49 2.23
C ASP A 85 12.39 30.97 2.13
N TYR A 86 13.50 30.52 1.53
CA TYR A 86 13.83 29.10 1.36
C TYR A 86 13.83 28.32 2.69
N SER A 87 14.35 28.91 3.78
CA SER A 87 14.45 28.23 5.08
C SER A 87 13.06 27.92 5.64
N LYS A 88 12.12 28.86 5.49
CA LYS A 88 10.71 28.64 5.87
C LYS A 88 10.04 27.62 4.97
N CYS A 89 10.23 27.71 3.64
CA CYS A 89 9.70 26.74 2.69
C CYS A 89 10.14 25.32 3.03
N LYS A 90 11.43 25.12 3.29
CA LYS A 90 11.99 23.81 3.64
C LYS A 90 11.38 23.25 4.91
N LYS A 91 11.24 24.06 5.97
CA LYS A 91 10.59 23.65 7.22
C LYS A 91 9.15 23.18 6.98
N ILE A 92 8.38 23.95 6.21
CA ILE A 92 7.00 23.60 5.85
C ILE A 92 6.96 22.30 5.04
N MET A 93 7.88 22.12 4.08
CA MET A 93 7.97 20.88 3.29
C MET A 93 8.26 19.67 4.17
N ILE A 94 9.15 19.79 5.16
CA ILE A 94 9.44 18.72 6.12
C ILE A 94 8.21 18.39 6.97
N GLU A 95 7.54 19.40 7.52
CA GLU A 95 6.31 19.20 8.32
C GLU A 95 5.22 18.50 7.50
N ARG A 96 5.01 18.93 6.25
CA ARG A 96 4.08 18.28 5.33
C ARG A 96 4.51 16.85 5.00
N GLY A 97 5.80 16.62 4.82
CA GLY A 97 6.33 15.29 4.58
C GLY A 97 6.05 14.34 5.75
N GLU A 98 6.20 14.81 7.00
CA GLU A 98 5.84 14.05 8.21
C GLU A 98 4.33 13.76 8.29
N ILE A 99 3.49 14.75 7.96
CA ILE A 99 2.03 14.56 7.89
C ILE A 99 1.67 13.50 6.84
N PHE A 100 2.29 13.56 5.66
CA PHE A 100 2.07 12.60 4.58
C PHE A 100 2.47 11.19 4.99
N LEU A 101 3.66 11.03 5.57
CA LEU A 101 4.16 9.76 6.07
C LEU A 101 3.24 9.18 7.16
N ARG A 102 2.77 10.00 8.09
CA ARG A 102 1.81 9.60 9.12
C ARG A 102 0.50 9.11 8.52
N ARG A 103 -0.06 9.84 7.55
CA ARG A 103 -1.30 9.47 6.86
C ARG A 103 -1.19 8.12 6.17
N ILE A 104 -0.09 7.88 5.44
CA ILE A 104 0.12 6.61 4.75
C ILE A 104 0.34 5.48 5.75
N SER A 105 1.08 5.71 6.83
CA SER A 105 1.29 4.70 7.87
C SER A 105 -0.02 4.26 8.54
N LEU A 106 -0.95 5.21 8.77
CA LEU A 106 -2.26 4.92 9.37
C LEU A 106 -3.29 4.37 8.36
N SER A 107 -3.05 4.55 7.05
CA SER A 107 -4.02 4.19 6.00
C SER A 107 -4.43 2.72 6.06
N ARG A 108 -3.47 1.81 6.30
CA ARG A 108 -3.72 0.35 6.35
C ARG A 108 -4.72 -0.01 7.45
N LYS A 109 -4.56 0.58 8.64
CA LYS A 109 -5.48 0.38 9.77
C LYS A 109 -6.87 0.94 9.45
N LYS A 110 -6.92 2.17 8.91
CA LYS A 110 -8.17 2.80 8.49
C LYS A 110 -8.93 1.96 7.45
N ILE A 111 -8.23 1.37 6.48
CA ILE A 111 -8.82 0.47 5.48
C ILE A 111 -9.40 -0.77 6.17
N ALA A 112 -8.69 -1.40 7.11
CA ALA A 112 -9.20 -2.54 7.86
C ALA A 112 -10.49 -2.22 8.64
N ASP A 113 -10.48 -1.09 9.37
CA ASP A 113 -11.60 -0.62 10.18
C ASP A 113 -12.84 -0.26 9.34
N MET A 114 -12.64 0.18 8.09
CA MET A 114 -13.75 0.45 7.18
C MET A 114 -14.24 -0.81 6.46
N CYS A 115 -13.32 -1.64 5.97
CA CYS A 115 -13.64 -2.71 5.04
C CYS A 115 -14.16 -3.98 5.71
N HIS A 116 -13.84 -4.24 6.98
CA HIS A 116 -14.33 -5.45 7.66
C HIS A 116 -15.87 -5.51 7.70
N THR A 117 -16.55 -4.36 7.64
CA THR A 117 -18.01 -4.25 7.61
C THR A 117 -18.65 -4.89 6.37
N PHE A 118 -17.96 -4.89 5.22
CA PHE A 118 -18.46 -5.47 3.98
C PHE A 118 -18.43 -7.00 3.96
N ILE A 119 -17.60 -7.62 4.79
CA ILE A 119 -17.56 -9.07 4.96
C ILE A 119 -18.81 -9.49 5.73
N LYS A 120 -19.66 -10.33 5.16
CA LYS A 120 -20.86 -10.85 5.83
C LYS A 120 -20.55 -12.16 6.57
N ASP A 121 -21.36 -12.53 7.56
CA ASP A 121 -21.26 -13.85 8.18
C ASP A 121 -21.61 -14.94 7.16
N GLY A 122 -20.86 -16.04 7.18
CA GLY A 122 -20.94 -17.11 6.18
C GLY A 122 -20.39 -16.74 4.81
N ALA A 123 -19.74 -15.58 4.66
CA ALA A 123 -19.15 -15.18 3.39
C ALA A 123 -17.99 -16.11 3.00
N ARG A 124 -17.74 -16.15 1.70
CA ARG A 124 -16.69 -16.96 1.12
C ARG A 124 -15.94 -16.04 0.15
N ILE A 125 -14.69 -15.77 0.45
CA ILE A 125 -13.89 -14.68 -0.11
C ILE A 125 -12.84 -15.28 -1.02
N LEU A 126 -12.61 -14.69 -2.18
CA LEU A 126 -11.47 -15.01 -3.04
C LEU A 126 -10.43 -13.90 -2.92
N THR A 127 -9.17 -14.26 -2.73
CA THR A 127 -8.04 -13.33 -2.80
C THR A 127 -6.93 -13.89 -3.70
N HIS A 128 -6.10 -12.99 -4.21
CA HIS A 128 -5.02 -13.29 -5.14
C HIS A 128 -3.70 -12.83 -4.53
N ALA A 129 -2.70 -13.72 -4.57
CA ALA A 129 -1.37 -13.49 -4.02
C ALA A 129 -1.37 -13.13 -2.52
N TYR A 130 -0.21 -12.68 -2.02
CA TYR A 130 -0.08 -12.14 -0.67
C TYR A 130 -0.36 -10.63 -0.65
N SER A 131 -1.36 -10.22 0.13
CA SER A 131 -1.64 -8.80 0.36
C SER A 131 -1.74 -8.48 1.85
N ARG A 132 -0.80 -7.66 2.32
CA ARG A 132 -0.75 -7.17 3.71
C ARG A 132 -2.00 -6.39 4.10
N VAL A 133 -2.56 -5.62 3.17
CA VAL A 133 -3.78 -4.84 3.44
C VAL A 133 -4.98 -5.77 3.58
N VAL A 134 -5.12 -6.75 2.68
CA VAL A 134 -6.21 -7.74 2.75
C VAL A 134 -6.09 -8.57 4.02
N LEU A 135 -4.88 -8.98 4.41
CA LEU A 135 -4.66 -9.72 5.65
C LEU A 135 -5.16 -8.94 6.86
N ARG A 136 -4.83 -7.64 6.99
CA ARG A 136 -5.32 -6.79 8.07
C ARG A 136 -6.84 -6.62 8.06
N VAL A 137 -7.47 -6.53 6.88
CA VAL A 137 -8.94 -6.47 6.76
C VAL A 137 -9.58 -7.77 7.25
N LEU A 138 -9.01 -8.93 6.90
CA LEU A 138 -9.51 -10.24 7.33
C LEU A 138 -9.30 -10.45 8.83
N GLU A 139 -8.18 -10.02 9.39
CA GLU A 139 -7.94 -9.99 10.84
C GLU A 139 -9.00 -9.15 11.57
N ALA A 140 -9.29 -7.95 11.08
CA ALA A 140 -10.34 -7.11 11.65
C ALA A 140 -11.73 -7.78 11.56
N ALA A 141 -12.00 -8.54 10.50
CA ALA A 141 -13.24 -9.31 10.37
C ALA A 141 -13.33 -10.48 11.37
N VAL A 142 -12.22 -11.18 11.61
CA VAL A 142 -12.13 -12.23 12.65
C VAL A 142 -12.30 -11.63 14.04
N ALA A 143 -11.65 -10.50 14.33
CA ALA A 143 -11.80 -9.78 15.60
C ALA A 143 -13.25 -9.33 15.83
N ALA A 144 -13.97 -8.98 14.76
CA ALA A 144 -15.40 -8.70 14.78
C ALA A 144 -16.30 -9.96 14.83
N LYS A 145 -15.72 -11.14 15.09
CA LYS A 145 -16.40 -12.45 15.23
C LYS A 145 -17.20 -12.90 14.01
N LYS A 146 -16.79 -12.49 12.81
CA LYS A 146 -17.43 -12.93 11.56
C LYS A 146 -16.87 -14.27 11.13
N ARG A 147 -17.74 -15.20 10.70
CA ARG A 147 -17.34 -16.48 10.12
C ARG A 147 -17.28 -16.36 8.62
N PHE A 148 -16.16 -16.74 8.02
CA PHE A 148 -15.99 -16.75 6.59
C PHE A 148 -14.94 -17.78 6.19
N SER A 149 -14.88 -18.14 4.91
CA SER A 149 -13.80 -18.96 4.35
C SER A 149 -13.10 -18.20 3.23
N VAL A 150 -11.84 -18.52 2.97
CA VAL A 150 -11.01 -17.82 1.99
C VAL A 150 -10.41 -18.79 0.98
N TYR A 151 -10.59 -18.49 -0.29
CA TYR A 151 -9.89 -19.11 -1.40
C TYR A 151 -8.74 -18.20 -1.81
N ILE A 152 -7.57 -18.79 -2.02
CA ILE A 152 -6.34 -18.05 -2.31
C ILE A 152 -5.70 -18.69 -3.53
N THR A 153 -5.42 -17.89 -4.55
CA THR A 153 -4.65 -18.37 -5.70
C THR A 153 -3.22 -18.71 -5.27
N GLU A 154 -2.59 -19.73 -5.83
CA GLU A 154 -1.20 -20.08 -5.50
C GLU A 154 -0.21 -18.93 -5.78
N SER A 155 -0.50 -18.11 -6.80
CA SER A 155 0.28 -16.97 -7.26
C SER A 155 1.69 -17.37 -7.72
N GLN A 156 1.77 -18.11 -8.82
CA GLN A 156 3.03 -18.34 -9.52
C GLN A 156 3.57 -17.01 -10.10
N PRO A 157 4.90 -16.81 -10.14
CA PRO A 157 5.97 -17.78 -9.84
C PRO A 157 6.47 -17.78 -8.37
N ASP A 158 6.08 -16.79 -7.55
CA ASP A 158 6.67 -16.57 -6.23
C ASP A 158 5.99 -17.35 -5.09
N LEU A 159 4.88 -18.04 -5.42
CA LEU A 159 4.05 -18.82 -4.51
C LEU A 159 3.59 -18.02 -3.29
N SER A 160 3.43 -16.69 -3.44
CA SER A 160 3.07 -15.80 -2.35
C SER A 160 1.70 -16.13 -1.75
N GLY A 161 0.79 -16.72 -2.52
CA GLY A 161 -0.50 -17.21 -2.03
C GLY A 161 -0.36 -18.23 -0.90
N LYS A 162 0.68 -19.09 -0.94
CA LYS A 162 0.95 -20.05 0.15
C LYS A 162 1.34 -19.34 1.45
N LYS A 163 2.03 -18.19 1.37
CA LYS A 163 2.35 -17.37 2.55
C LYS A 163 1.07 -16.77 3.16
N MET A 164 0.17 -16.27 2.31
CA MET A 164 -1.14 -15.76 2.74
C MET A 164 -1.99 -16.85 3.41
N ALA A 165 -2.00 -18.06 2.83
CA ALA A 165 -2.72 -19.19 3.38
C ALA A 165 -2.23 -19.54 4.80
N LYS A 166 -0.91 -19.62 4.99
CA LYS A 166 -0.31 -19.87 6.32
C LYS A 166 -0.71 -18.80 7.33
N ALA A 167 -0.63 -17.52 6.94
CA ALA A 167 -0.99 -16.41 7.82
C ALA A 167 -2.47 -16.48 8.26
N LEU A 168 -3.39 -16.82 7.35
CA LEU A 168 -4.82 -16.97 7.65
C LEU A 168 -5.14 -18.26 8.43
N CYS A 169 -4.41 -19.35 8.19
CA CYS A 169 -4.53 -20.57 9.00
C CYS A 169 -4.15 -20.32 10.46
N HIS A 170 -3.14 -19.49 10.75
CA HIS A 170 -2.79 -19.08 12.12
C HIS A 170 -3.90 -18.28 12.81
N LEU A 171 -4.81 -17.67 12.04
CA LEU A 171 -5.97 -16.93 12.54
C LEU A 171 -7.23 -17.80 12.63
N ASN A 172 -7.10 -19.13 12.51
CA ASN A 172 -8.19 -20.10 12.50
C ASN A 172 -9.26 -19.86 11.42
N VAL A 173 -8.89 -19.21 10.31
CA VAL A 173 -9.78 -19.03 9.15
C VAL A 173 -9.66 -20.26 8.24
N PRO A 174 -10.78 -20.86 7.78
CA PRO A 174 -10.76 -21.91 6.77
C PRO A 174 -10.21 -21.37 5.44
N VAL A 175 -9.12 -21.96 4.96
CA VAL A 175 -8.46 -21.55 3.71
C VAL A 175 -8.36 -22.72 2.73
N THR A 176 -8.57 -22.43 1.44
CA THR A 176 -8.27 -23.35 0.34
C THR A 176 -7.36 -22.66 -0.67
N VAL A 177 -6.24 -23.31 -1.01
CA VAL A 177 -5.34 -22.81 -2.06
C VAL A 177 -5.76 -23.40 -3.39
N VAL A 178 -5.84 -22.53 -4.40
CA VAL A 178 -6.38 -22.81 -5.73
C VAL A 178 -5.29 -22.57 -6.76
N LEU A 179 -5.21 -23.43 -7.77
CA LEU A 179 -4.31 -23.21 -8.91
C LEU A 179 -4.71 -21.93 -9.66
N ASP A 180 -3.75 -21.14 -10.13
CA ASP A 180 -4.04 -19.86 -10.79
C ASP A 180 -4.95 -20.04 -12.02
N ALA A 181 -4.79 -21.15 -12.74
CA ALA A 181 -5.62 -21.52 -13.89
C ALA A 181 -7.05 -21.98 -13.51
N ALA A 182 -7.28 -22.41 -12.27
CA ALA A 182 -8.57 -22.93 -11.80
C ALA A 182 -9.50 -21.84 -11.23
N VAL A 183 -9.01 -20.60 -11.11
CA VAL A 183 -9.77 -19.46 -10.53
C VAL A 183 -11.06 -19.18 -11.27
N GLY A 184 -11.14 -19.43 -12.59
CA GLY A 184 -12.36 -19.27 -13.38
C GLY A 184 -13.38 -20.42 -13.22
N LEU A 185 -12.92 -21.61 -12.83
CA LEU A 185 -13.75 -22.81 -12.73
C LEU A 185 -14.40 -22.93 -11.35
N GLU A 186 -13.66 -22.64 -10.28
CA GLU A 186 -14.16 -22.76 -8.91
C GLU A 186 -15.42 -21.91 -8.58
N PRO A 187 -15.59 -20.67 -9.10
CA PRO A 187 -16.79 -19.88 -8.83
C PRO A 187 -18.09 -20.51 -9.35
N THR A 188 -18.01 -21.39 -10.35
CA THR A 188 -19.18 -21.98 -11.02
C THR A 188 -19.66 -23.29 -10.39
N ARG A 189 -18.76 -24.03 -9.72
CA ARG A 189 -19.10 -25.25 -8.95
C ARG A 189 -19.56 -24.97 -7.52
N TRP A 190 -19.86 -23.72 -7.22
CA TRP A 190 -20.19 -23.28 -5.88
C TRP A 190 -21.58 -23.82 -5.43
N PRO A 191 -21.65 -24.73 -4.43
CA PRO A 191 -22.89 -25.44 -4.12
C PRO A 191 -24.02 -24.56 -3.56
N TYR A 192 -23.74 -23.30 -3.22
CA TYR A 192 -24.69 -22.37 -2.60
C TYR A 192 -24.45 -20.92 -3.04
N ALA A 193 -24.55 -20.62 -4.33
CA ALA A 193 -24.27 -19.27 -4.82
C ALA A 193 -25.54 -18.47 -4.56
N PRO A 194 -25.55 -17.49 -3.64
CA PRO A 194 -26.69 -16.59 -3.60
C PRO A 194 -26.76 -15.89 -4.96
N LYS A 195 -27.94 -15.88 -5.57
CA LYS A 195 -28.20 -15.23 -6.88
C LYS A 195 -27.82 -13.74 -6.94
N HIS A 196 -27.42 -13.14 -5.82
CA HIS A 196 -26.91 -11.78 -5.75
C HIS A 196 -25.37 -11.78 -5.83
N ARG A 197 -24.87 -11.54 -7.06
CA ARG A 197 -23.46 -11.25 -7.33
C ARG A 197 -23.06 -9.95 -6.64
N THR A 198 -22.17 -10.02 -5.67
CA THR A 198 -21.28 -8.90 -5.36
C THR A 198 -19.85 -9.42 -5.45
N SER A 199 -19.27 -9.29 -6.64
CA SER A 199 -17.83 -9.44 -6.83
C SER A 199 -17.13 -8.30 -6.10
N LEU A 200 -16.13 -8.61 -5.27
CA LEU A 200 -15.31 -7.60 -4.58
C LEU A 200 -14.60 -6.67 -5.58
N PHE A 201 -14.36 -7.15 -6.80
CA PHE A 201 -13.83 -6.37 -7.92
C PHE A 201 -14.82 -5.28 -8.38
N MET A 202 -16.13 -5.56 -8.42
CA MET A 202 -17.16 -4.56 -8.68
C MET A 202 -17.31 -3.57 -7.52
N LEU A 203 -17.04 -4.00 -6.28
CA LEU A 203 -17.13 -3.13 -5.11
C LEU A 203 -15.98 -2.10 -5.10
N LEU A 204 -14.76 -2.52 -5.43
CA LEU A 204 -13.60 -1.64 -5.57
C LEU A 204 -13.75 -0.67 -6.76
N GLN A 205 -14.32 -1.12 -7.88
CA GLN A 205 -14.69 -0.22 -8.99
C GLN A 205 -15.80 0.77 -8.61
N ARG A 206 -16.80 0.36 -7.82
CA ARG A 206 -17.84 1.28 -7.32
C ARG A 206 -17.28 2.33 -6.37
N VAL A 207 -16.32 1.98 -5.52
CA VAL A 207 -15.65 2.94 -4.63
C VAL A 207 -14.82 3.95 -5.44
N SER A 208 -14.17 3.51 -6.52
CA SER A 208 -13.45 4.42 -7.43
C SER A 208 -14.39 5.33 -8.25
N SER A 209 -15.59 4.86 -8.60
CA SER A 209 -16.58 5.62 -9.37
C SER A 209 -17.35 6.63 -8.52
N LEU A 210 -17.60 6.35 -7.24
CA LEU A 210 -18.34 7.25 -6.34
C LEU A 210 -17.55 8.51 -5.93
N TYR A 211 -16.23 8.52 -6.11
CA TYR A 211 -15.37 9.68 -5.84
C TYR A 211 -14.90 10.42 -7.10
N GLY A 212 -15.35 10.00 -8.29
CA GLY A 212 -15.07 10.68 -9.57
C GLY A 212 -16.05 11.80 -9.92
N SER A 213 -17.12 12.00 -9.14
CA SER A 213 -18.11 13.05 -9.36
C SER A 213 -18.23 13.94 -8.12
N SER A 214 -17.25 14.82 -7.95
CA SER A 214 -17.40 16.04 -7.17
C SER A 214 -16.52 17.09 -7.83
N HIS A 215 -17.10 17.74 -8.84
CA HIS A 215 -16.67 19.06 -9.31
C HIS A 215 -16.99 20.10 -8.24
#